data_AF-A0A7X8XMB8-F1
#
_entry.id   AF-A0A7X8XMB8-F1
#
_cell.length_a   1.000
_cell.length_b   1.000
_cell.length_c   1.000
_cell.angle_alpha   90.00
_cell.angle_beta   90.00
_cell.angle_gamma   90.00
#
_symmetry.space_group_name_H-M   'P 1'
#
loop_
_entity.id
_entity.type
_entity.pdbx_description
1 polymer ?
#
loop_
_entity_poly.entity_id
_entity_poly.type
_entity_poly.pdbx_seq_one_letter_code
_entity_poly.pdbx_strand_id
1 'polypeptide(L)'
;MRCRQAETLRRPEFREFVREICGQILEGGASHVARKDVPWETIRTEERTHRAEAEANFASSERIDDHILDKMSAWYARTCLLEQPYRKDPSRVVGQVLEGLQHTLGDQIEVQRFSRYDVTEERRP
;
A
#
# COMPACT_ATOMS: atom_id res chain seq x y z
N MET A 1 -10.98 -6.02 -8.25
CA MET A 1 -10.34 -5.17 -9.28
C MET A 1 -11.36 -4.80 -10.33
N ARG A 2 -11.19 -3.65 -10.97
CA ARG A 2 -12.01 -3.19 -12.09
C ARG A 2 -11.12 -3.08 -13.32
N CYS A 3 -11.59 -3.60 -14.44
CA CYS A 3 -10.96 -3.47 -15.75
C CYS A 3 -11.92 -2.72 -16.67
N ARG A 4 -11.42 -1.97 -17.65
CA ARG A 4 -12.29 -1.32 -18.64
C ARG A 4 -12.70 -2.30 -19.74
N GLN A 5 -11.86 -3.26 -20.10
CA GLN A 5 -12.17 -4.30 -21.07
C GLN A 5 -12.45 -5.65 -20.38
N ALA A 6 -13.46 -6.38 -20.84
CA ALA A 6 -13.85 -7.65 -20.23
C ALA A 6 -12.87 -8.79 -20.57
N GLU A 7 -12.20 -8.68 -21.71
CA GLU A 7 -11.21 -9.63 -22.23
C GLU A 7 -9.98 -9.70 -21.32
N THR A 8 -9.62 -8.58 -20.68
CA THR A 8 -8.53 -8.47 -19.69
C THR A 8 -8.66 -9.50 -18.57
N LEU A 9 -9.88 -9.84 -18.15
CA LEU A 9 -10.12 -10.83 -17.08
C LEU A 9 -9.63 -12.24 -17.44
N ARG A 10 -9.48 -12.55 -18.73
CA ARG A 10 -9.03 -13.85 -19.24
C ARG A 10 -7.54 -13.89 -19.52
N ARG A 11 -6.87 -12.73 -19.51
CA ARG A 11 -5.44 -12.61 -19.81
C ARG A 11 -4.61 -13.28 -18.71
N PRO A 12 -3.64 -14.16 -19.05
CA PRO A 12 -2.82 -14.84 -18.05
C PRO A 12 -2.03 -13.85 -17.18
N GLU A 13 -1.51 -12.77 -17.78
CA GLU A 13 -0.73 -11.74 -17.10
C GLU A 13 -1.56 -11.02 -16.02
N PHE A 14 -2.84 -10.73 -16.32
CA PHE A 14 -3.77 -10.14 -15.36
C PHE A 14 -4.06 -11.10 -14.19
N ARG A 15 -4.34 -12.38 -14.51
CA ARG A 15 -4.64 -13.40 -13.49
C ARG A 15 -3.45 -13.67 -12.58
N GLU A 16 -2.23 -13.64 -13.12
CA GLU A 16 -1.01 -13.71 -12.33
C GLU A 16 -0.90 -12.51 -11.41
N PHE A 17 -1.02 -11.29 -11.93
CA PHE A 17 -0.98 -10.08 -11.10
C PHE A 17 -2.00 -10.11 -9.96
N VAL A 18 -3.25 -10.51 -10.22
CA VAL A 18 -4.28 -10.63 -9.17
C VAL A 18 -3.82 -11.60 -8.07
N ARG A 19 -3.25 -12.75 -8.43
CA ARG A 19 -2.73 -13.72 -7.45
C ARG A 19 -1.61 -13.13 -6.60
N GLU A 20 -0.68 -12.42 -7.23
CA GLU A 20 0.44 -11.77 -6.52
C GLU A 20 -0.04 -10.68 -5.59
N ILE A 21 -1.02 -9.87 -6.00
CA ILE A 21 -1.62 -8.85 -5.14
C ILE A 21 -2.39 -9.48 -3.98
N CYS A 22 -3.10 -10.58 -4.19
CA CYS A 22 -3.72 -11.32 -3.08
C CYS A 22 -2.65 -11.79 -2.08
N GLY A 23 -1.56 -12.37 -2.58
CA GLY A 23 -0.40 -12.70 -1.76
C GLY A 23 0.07 -11.48 -0.97
N GLN A 24 0.42 -10.39 -1.66
CA GLN A 24 0.87 -9.12 -1.09
C GLN A 24 -0.04 -8.65 0.04
N ILE A 25 -1.36 -8.66 -0.16
CA ILE A 25 -2.33 -8.24 0.86
C ILE A 25 -2.25 -9.14 2.09
N LEU A 26 -2.12 -10.46 1.92
CA LEU A 26 -2.07 -11.41 3.04
C LEU A 26 -0.88 -11.17 3.98
N GLU A 27 0.31 -10.86 3.46
CA GLU A 27 1.52 -10.68 4.29
C GLU A 27 1.90 -9.21 4.52
N GLY A 28 1.46 -8.30 3.66
CA GLY A 28 1.89 -6.90 3.64
C GLY A 28 1.17 -5.99 4.64
N GLY A 29 0.11 -6.46 5.30
CA GLY A 29 -0.60 -5.68 6.33
C GLY A 29 -1.30 -4.41 5.82
N ALA A 30 -1.53 -4.29 4.51
CA ALA A 30 -2.23 -3.14 3.94
C ALA A 30 -3.63 -3.00 4.55
N SER A 31 -4.01 -1.78 4.90
CA SER A 31 -5.36 -1.45 5.39
C SER A 31 -6.14 -0.58 4.41
N HIS A 32 -5.43 0.17 3.55
CA HIS A 32 -6.00 1.02 2.52
C HIS A 32 -5.43 0.66 1.15
N VAL A 33 -6.14 1.00 0.07
CA VAL A 33 -5.62 0.81 -1.29
C VAL A 33 -4.57 1.88 -1.60
N ALA A 34 -4.93 3.15 -1.47
CA ALA A 34 -4.07 4.29 -1.78
C ALA A 34 -4.11 5.33 -0.65
N ARG A 35 -3.16 6.29 -0.66
CA ARG A 35 -3.09 7.37 0.33
C ARG A 35 -4.39 8.18 0.45
N LYS A 36 -5.08 8.39 -0.68
CA LYS A 36 -6.36 9.11 -0.74
C LYS A 36 -7.51 8.41 0.02
N ASP A 37 -7.38 7.10 0.26
CA ASP A 37 -8.38 6.29 0.94
C ASP A 37 -8.17 6.27 2.46
N VAL A 38 -7.13 6.96 2.95
CA VAL A 38 -6.80 7.05 4.37
C VAL A 38 -7.59 8.20 5.01
N PRO A 39 -8.34 7.96 6.10
CA PRO A 39 -9.07 9.03 6.80
C PRO A 39 -8.13 10.13 7.29
N TRP A 40 -8.56 11.39 7.13
CA TRP A 40 -7.79 12.56 7.55
C TRP A 40 -7.41 12.54 9.04
N GLU A 41 -8.31 12.05 9.89
CA GLU A 41 -8.04 11.95 11.33
C GLU A 41 -6.90 10.96 11.64
N THR A 42 -6.82 9.85 10.89
CA THR A 42 -5.73 8.88 11.01
C THR A 42 -4.41 9.50 10.59
N ILE A 43 -4.38 10.21 9.45
CA ILE A 43 -3.19 10.91 8.95
C ILE A 43 -2.66 11.90 10.00
N ARG A 44 -3.53 12.75 10.55
CA ARG A 44 -3.14 13.74 11.57
C ARG A 44 -2.64 13.10 12.86
N THR A 45 -3.24 11.99 13.26
CA THR A 45 -2.83 11.26 14.48
C THR A 45 -1.44 10.68 14.32
N GLU A 46 -1.15 10.06 13.17
CA GLU A 46 0.17 9.52 12.86
C GLU A 46 1.22 10.64 12.73
N GLU A 47 0.92 11.71 11.98
CA GLU A 47 1.82 12.85 11.79
C GLU A 47 2.18 13.51 13.13
N ARG A 48 1.20 13.69 14.02
CA ARG A 48 1.44 14.25 15.36
C ARG A 48 2.35 13.35 16.20
N THR A 49 2.21 12.03 16.07
CA THR A 49 3.06 11.08 16.78
C THR A 49 4.51 11.21 16.32
N HIS A 50 4.74 11.23 15.01
CA HIS A 50 6.09 11.39 14.45
C HIS A 50 6.68 12.79 14.68
N ARG A 51 5.85 13.83 14.70
CA ARG A 51 6.28 15.19 15.06
C ARG A 51 6.79 15.26 16.50
N ALA A 52 6.05 14.68 17.44
CA ALA A 52 6.49 14.64 18.84
C ALA A 52 7.79 13.82 19.00
N GLU A 53 7.92 12.70 18.27
CA GLU A 53 9.17 11.92 18.21
C GLU A 53 10.34 12.76 17.65
N ALA A 54 10.11 13.52 16.58
CA ALA A 54 11.12 14.35 15.94
C ALA A 54 11.58 15.51 16.85
N GLU A 55 10.64 16.24 17.47
CA GLU A 55 10.91 17.36 18.37
C GLU A 55 11.71 16.92 19.62
N ALA A 56 11.56 15.67 20.06
CA ALA A 56 12.34 15.11 21.16
C ALA A 56 13.78 14.75 20.76
N ASN A 57 14.02 14.42 19.49
CA ASN A 57 15.31 13.92 18.99
C ASN A 57 16.15 14.97 18.25
N PHE A 58 15.52 16.04 17.74
CA PHE A 58 16.18 17.04 16.91
C PHE A 58 15.84 18.46 17.35
N ALA A 59 16.85 19.34 17.35
CA ALA A 59 16.68 20.75 17.69
C ALA A 59 16.47 21.67 16.47
N SER A 60 16.77 21.19 15.25
CA SER A 60 16.60 21.97 14.01
C SER A 60 15.28 21.62 13.33
N SER A 61 14.51 22.65 12.95
CA SER A 61 13.23 22.50 12.23
C SER A 61 13.37 21.71 10.94
N GLU A 62 14.44 21.91 10.18
CA GLU A 62 14.66 21.20 8.91
C GLU A 62 14.78 19.69 9.12
N ARG A 63 15.52 19.27 10.16
CA ARG A 63 15.67 17.85 10.51
C ARG A 63 14.40 17.25 11.06
N ILE A 64 13.56 18.06 11.71
CA ILE A 64 12.24 17.64 12.19
C ILE A 64 11.33 17.34 11.01
N ASP A 65 11.25 18.25 10.04
CA ASP A 65 10.38 18.10 8.87
C ASP A 65 10.82 16.92 7.98
N ASP A 66 12.13 16.76 7.76
CA ASP A 66 12.68 15.61 7.03
C ASP A 66 12.36 14.28 7.73
N HIS A 67 12.48 14.24 9.06
CA HIS A 67 12.16 13.05 9.84
C HIS A 67 10.68 12.68 9.75
N ILE A 68 9.79 13.67 9.88
CA ILE A 68 8.35 13.45 9.75
C ILE A 68 8.02 12.93 8.35
N LEU A 69 8.62 13.51 7.30
CA LEU A 69 8.40 13.09 5.92
C LEU A 69 8.82 11.64 5.70
N ASP A 70 9.99 11.24 6.17
CA ASP A 70 10.51 9.87 6.06
C ASP A 70 9.60 8.87 6.80
N LYS A 71 9.23 9.18 8.05
CA LYS A 71 8.33 8.33 8.85
C LYS A 71 6.95 8.19 8.24
N MET A 72 6.37 9.28 7.76
CA MET A 72 5.07 9.25 7.08
C MET A 72 5.16 8.46 5.77
N SER A 73 6.25 8.58 5.01
CA SER A 73 6.49 7.77 3.81
C SER A 73 6.55 6.28 4.14
N ALA A 74 7.31 5.90 5.18
CA ALA A 74 7.39 4.52 5.65
C ALA A 74 6.03 4.00 6.18
N TRP A 75 5.24 4.85 6.83
CA TRP A 75 3.89 4.51 7.27
C TRP A 75 2.96 4.25 6.09
N TYR A 76 2.95 5.11 5.07
CA TYR A 76 2.18 4.88 3.85
C TYR A 76 2.63 3.60 3.13
N ALA A 77 3.93 3.34 3.05
CA ALA A 77 4.47 2.12 2.46
C ALA A 77 4.08 0.84 3.22
N ARG A 78 3.63 0.93 4.48
CA ARG A 78 3.09 -0.21 5.24
C ARG A 78 1.56 -0.29 5.12
N THR A 79 0.89 0.84 5.22
CA THR A 79 -0.57 0.94 5.36
C THR A 79 -1.33 0.95 4.03
N CYS A 80 -0.73 1.47 2.96
CA CYS A 80 -1.35 1.61 1.64
C CYS A 80 -0.79 0.58 0.65
N LEU A 81 -1.66 -0.26 0.09
CA LEU A 81 -1.28 -1.32 -0.85
C LEU A 81 -0.46 -0.80 -2.03
N LEU A 82 -0.85 0.31 -2.67
CA LEU A 82 -0.17 0.82 -3.87
C LEU A 82 1.22 1.41 -3.58
N GLU A 83 1.52 1.73 -2.32
CA GLU A 83 2.79 2.28 -1.85
C GLU A 83 3.75 1.19 -1.36
N GLN A 84 3.26 -0.04 -1.20
CA GLN A 84 4.07 -1.15 -0.72
C GLN A 84 5.12 -1.55 -1.76
N PRO A 85 6.33 -1.91 -1.32
CA PRO A 85 7.28 -2.65 -2.16
C PRO A 85 6.63 -3.93 -2.68
N TYR A 86 6.78 -4.20 -3.97
CA TYR A 86 6.20 -5.37 -4.58
C TYR A 86 6.97 -6.63 -4.18
N ARG A 87 6.30 -7.63 -3.63
CA ARG A 87 6.94 -8.85 -3.10
C ARG A 87 7.94 -9.52 -4.04
N LYS A 88 7.60 -9.62 -5.33
CA LYS A 88 8.47 -10.28 -6.33
C LYS A 88 9.66 -9.41 -6.73
N ASP A 89 9.52 -8.09 -6.65
CA ASP A 89 10.54 -7.12 -7.02
C ASP A 89 10.45 -5.89 -6.11
N PRO A 90 11.12 -5.90 -4.96
CA PRO A 90 11.05 -4.82 -3.98
C PRO A 90 11.63 -3.49 -4.48
N SER A 91 12.27 -3.46 -5.65
CA SER A 91 12.76 -2.22 -6.26
C SER A 91 11.62 -1.33 -6.78
N ARG A 92 10.42 -1.89 -6.95
CA ARG A 92 9.22 -1.20 -7.43
C ARG A 92 8.11 -1.28 -6.40
N VAL A 93 7.27 -0.25 -6.37
CA VAL A 93 6.03 -0.31 -5.59
C VAL A 93 4.90 -0.94 -6.39
N VAL A 94 3.91 -1.48 -5.70
CA VAL A 94 2.73 -2.12 -6.32
C VAL A 94 2.05 -1.21 -7.34
N GLY A 95 1.94 0.10 -7.07
CA GLY A 95 1.38 1.08 -8.01
C GLY A 95 2.12 1.10 -9.35
N GLN A 96 3.45 1.08 -9.34
CA GLN A 96 4.27 1.05 -10.55
C GLN A 96 4.14 -0.26 -11.31
N VAL A 97 3.94 -1.38 -10.60
CA VAL A 97 3.71 -2.69 -11.22
C VAL A 97 2.34 -2.73 -11.89
N LEU A 98 1.32 -2.16 -11.23
CA LEU A 98 -0.02 -1.99 -11.79
C LEU A 98 -0.01 -1.14 -13.06
N GLU A 99 0.67 0.00 -13.05
CA GLU A 99 0.82 0.87 -14.24
C GLU A 99 1.51 0.13 -15.39
N GLY A 100 2.60 -0.60 -15.09
CA GLY A 100 3.27 -1.44 -16.09
C GLY A 100 2.33 -2.48 -16.70
N LEU A 101 1.50 -3.14 -15.88
CA LEU A 101 0.51 -4.10 -16.37
C LEU A 101 -0.55 -3.43 -17.25
N GLN A 102 -1.03 -2.24 -16.88
CA GLN A 102 -1.97 -1.47 -17.69
C GLN A 102 -1.39 -1.17 -19.08
N HIS A 103 -0.12 -0.75 -19.13
CA HIS A 103 0.59 -0.53 -20.40
C HIS A 103 0.73 -1.82 -21.23
N THR A 104 1.10 -2.94 -20.61
CA THR A 104 1.24 -4.22 -21.30
C THR A 104 -0.08 -4.75 -21.85
N LEU A 105 -1.18 -4.58 -21.10
CA LEU A 105 -2.49 -5.09 -21.50
C LEU A 105 -3.27 -4.09 -22.36
N GLY A 106 -2.86 -2.83 -22.44
CA GLY A 106 -3.58 -1.77 -23.14
C GLY A 106 -4.95 -1.48 -22.50
N ASP A 107 -5.08 -1.69 -21.19
CA ASP A 107 -6.34 -1.56 -20.46
C ASP A 107 -6.16 -0.76 -19.16
N GLN A 108 -7.23 -0.08 -18.74
CA GLN A 108 -7.26 0.63 -17.47
C GLN A 108 -7.71 -0.33 -16.37
N ILE A 109 -6.82 -0.59 -15.41
CA ILE A 109 -7.02 -1.55 -14.31
C ILE A 109 -6.92 -0.83 -12.97
N GLU A 110 -7.90 -1.02 -12.11
CA GLU A 110 -7.96 -0.38 -10.78
C GLU A 110 -8.18 -1.41 -9.67
N VAL A 111 -7.44 -1.27 -8.57
CA VAL A 111 -7.74 -1.94 -7.32
C VAL A 111 -8.77 -1.09 -6.57
N GLN A 112 -10.02 -1.55 -6.48
CA GLN A 112 -11.07 -0.75 -5.83
C GLN A 112 -11.18 -0.96 -4.32
N ARG A 113 -11.05 -2.22 -3.91
CA ARG A 113 -11.17 -2.66 -2.52
C ARG A 113 -10.56 -4.04 -2.38
N PHE A 114 -10.15 -4.36 -1.17
CA PHE A 114 -9.81 -5.72 -0.77
C PHE A 114 -10.38 -5.98 0.63
N SER A 115 -10.43 -7.25 1.00
CA SER A 115 -10.74 -7.67 2.36
C SER A 115 -9.78 -8.79 2.72
N ARG A 116 -9.21 -8.70 3.91
CA ARG A 116 -8.25 -9.66 4.43
C ARG A 116 -8.86 -10.25 5.70
N TYR A 117 -8.96 -11.56 5.74
CA TYR A 117 -9.49 -12.29 6.88
C TYR A 117 -8.36 -13.14 7.44
N ASP A 118 -7.91 -12.81 8.65
CA ASP A 118 -6.97 -13.63 9.39
C ASP A 118 -7.77 -14.54 10.31
N VAL A 119 -7.73 -15.85 10.05
CA VAL A 119 -8.29 -16.84 10.97
C VAL A 119 -7.17 -17.24 11.91
N THR A 120 -7.08 -16.55 13.04
CA THR A 120 -6.25 -17.01 14.16
C THR A 120 -7.01 -18.11 14.91
N GLU A 121 -6.43 -19.32 14.99
CA GLU A 121 -6.85 -20.29 16.01
C GLU A 121 -6.51 -19.67 17.38
N GLU A 122 -7.47 -18.98 17.99
CA GLU A 122 -7.42 -18.75 19.43
C GLU A 122 -7.71 -20.10 20.08
N ARG A 123 -6.67 -20.94 20.18
CA ARG A 123 -6.70 -22.16 20.95
C ARG A 123 -6.70 -21.75 22.43
N ARG A 124 -7.86 -21.33 22.94
CA ARG A 124 -8.07 -21.16 24.38
C ARG A 124 -7.90 -22.52 25.07
N PRO A 125 -7.10 -22.61 26.16
CA PRO A 125 -7.27 -23.69 27.13
C PRO A 125 -8.61 -23.54 27.87
#